data_AF-A0A3M1QJX4-F1
#
_entry.id   AF-A0A3M1QJX4-F1
#
_cell.length_a   1.000
_cell.length_b   1.000
_cell.length_c   1.000
_cell.angle_alpha   90.00
_cell.angle_beta   90.00
_cell.angle_gamma   90.00
#
_symmetry.space_group_name_H-M   'P 1'
#
loop_
_entity.id
_entity.type
_entity.pdbx_description
1 polymer ?
#
loop_
_entity_poly.entity_id
_entity_poly.type
_entity_poly.pdbx_seq_one_letter_code
_entity_poly.pdbx_strand_id
1 'polypeptide(L)'
;KRPTVAIHPRGYILETHESAHGDAVWYHTGKLIGTMVEWGGAFRFDSGETPAITATPDGRVVSVLNREKLWYKGKLWYHLGALQ
;
A
#
# COMPACT_ATOMS: atom_id res chain seq x y z
N LYS A 1 -6.07 9.15 3.00
CA LYS A 1 -6.84 8.72 4.20
C LYS A 1 -6.61 7.23 4.42
N ARG A 2 -6.82 6.70 5.63
CA ARG A 2 -6.55 5.27 5.96
C ARG A 2 -5.17 4.77 5.50
N PRO A 3 -4.08 5.40 5.98
CA PRO A 3 -2.75 4.92 5.66
C PRO A 3 -2.52 3.55 6.31
N THR A 4 -1.89 2.65 5.56
CA THR A 4 -1.31 1.41 6.06
C THR A 4 0.13 1.31 5.58
N VAL A 5 1.00 0.75 6.42
CA VAL A 5 2.44 0.76 6.21
C VAL A 5 3.03 -0.63 6.41
N ALA A 6 4.01 -0.97 5.58
CA ALA A 6 4.84 -2.16 5.71
C ALA A 6 6.31 -1.76 5.67
N ILE A 7 7.15 -2.46 6.43
CA ILE A 7 8.60 -2.31 6.40
C ILE A 7 9.26 -3.62 6.03
N HIS A 8 10.21 -3.55 5.12
CA HIS A 8 11.06 -4.66 4.72
C HIS A 8 12.35 -4.67 5.56
N PRO A 9 12.94 -5.83 5.92
CA PRO A 9 14.17 -5.91 6.71
C PRO A 9 15.38 -5.16 6.15
N ARG A 10 15.42 -4.95 4.82
CA ARG A 10 16.43 -4.10 4.14
C ARG A 10 16.22 -2.59 4.32
N GLY A 11 15.21 -2.17 5.10
CA GLY A 11 14.91 -0.76 5.38
C GLY A 11 14.03 -0.07 4.34
N TYR A 12 13.43 -0.80 3.39
CA TYR A 12 12.41 -0.24 2.50
C TYR A 12 11.09 -0.12 3.24
N ILE A 13 10.40 0.99 3.03
CA ILE A 13 9.08 1.26 3.60
C ILE A 13 8.10 1.38 2.44
N LEU A 14 6.94 0.74 2.58
CA LEU A 14 5.81 0.90 1.68
C LEU A 14 4.66 1.50 2.49
N GLU A 15 4.00 2.50 1.94
CA GLU A 15 2.77 3.05 2.48
C GLU A 15 1.69 2.95 1.41
N THR A 16 0.46 2.65 1.82
CA THR A 16 -0.73 2.75 0.96
C THR A 16 -1.83 3.53 1.65
N HIS A 17 -2.54 4.38 0.91
CA HIS A 17 -3.68 5.13 1.43
C HIS A 17 -4.78 5.32 0.38
N GLU A 18 -5.98 5.60 0.86
CA GLU A 18 -7.10 6.06 0.03
C GLU A 18 -6.92 7.53 -0.38
N SER A 19 -7.30 7.86 -1.60
CA SER A 19 -7.50 9.23 -2.07
C SER A 19 -8.46 9.97 -1.14
N ALA A 20 -8.41 11.30 -1.17
CA ALA A 20 -9.33 12.11 -0.36
C ALA A 20 -10.81 11.79 -0.62
N HIS A 21 -11.13 11.37 -1.86
CA HIS A 21 -12.47 11.05 -2.34
C HIS A 21 -12.87 9.57 -2.16
N GLY A 22 -11.97 8.70 -1.67
CA GLY A 22 -12.28 7.29 -1.42
C GLY A 22 -12.55 6.48 -2.69
N ASP A 23 -11.89 6.84 -3.78
CA ASP A 23 -12.09 6.25 -5.11
C ASP A 23 -10.83 5.66 -5.73
N ALA A 24 -9.68 5.92 -5.12
CA ALA A 24 -8.41 5.36 -5.53
C ALA A 24 -7.55 5.02 -4.31
N VAL A 25 -6.74 3.98 -4.45
CA VAL A 25 -5.63 3.68 -3.56
C VAL A 25 -4.36 4.23 -4.19
N TRP A 26 -3.52 4.84 -3.38
CA TRP A 26 -2.20 5.36 -3.71
C TRP A 26 -1.16 4.64 -2.87
N TYR A 27 0.08 4.61 -3.34
CA TYR A 27 1.21 4.11 -2.57
C TYR A 27 2.42 5.05 -2.62
N HIS A 28 3.21 5.00 -1.56
CA HIS A 28 4.55 5.56 -1.49
C HIS A 28 5.57 4.45 -1.23
N THR A 29 6.77 4.65 -1.73
CA THR A 29 7.96 3.92 -1.31
C THR A 29 8.90 4.86 -0.59
N GLY A 30 9.55 4.40 0.47
CA GLY A 30 10.57 5.16 1.17
C GLY A 30 11.70 4.27 1.66
N LYS A 31 12.73 4.91 2.21
CA LYS A 31 13.86 4.24 2.85
C LYS A 31 14.03 4.76 4.28
N LEU A 32 14.16 3.84 5.23
CA LEU A 32 14.48 4.16 6.61
C LEU A 32 15.97 4.54 6.71
N ILE A 33 16.25 5.76 7.13
CA ILE A 33 17.58 6.29 7.38
C ILE A 33 17.64 6.73 8.85
N GLY A 34 18.25 5.90 9.69
CA GLY A 34 18.25 6.11 11.14
C GLY A 34 16.83 6.05 11.69
N THR A 35 16.31 7.19 12.15
CA THR A 35 14.95 7.36 12.66
C THR A 35 14.02 8.10 11.70
N MET A 36 14.50 8.44 10.50
CA MET A 36 13.76 9.20 9.48
C MET A 36 13.40 8.32 8.30
N VAL A 37 12.32 8.67 7.60
CA VAL A 37 11.95 8.05 6.34
C VAL A 37 12.17 9.03 5.21
N GLU A 38 13.05 8.68 4.29
CA GLU A 38 13.17 9.39 3.01
C GLU A 38 12.12 8.83 2.05
N TRP A 39 11.07 9.61 1.80
CA TRP A 39 9.98 9.22 0.91
C TRP A 39 10.28 9.56 -0.54
N GLY A 40 9.90 8.63 -1.43
CA GLY A 40 9.72 8.91 -2.84
C GLY A 40 8.33 9.50 -3.14
N GLY A 41 8.04 9.60 -4.44
CA GLY A 41 6.75 10.08 -4.93
C GLY A 41 5.56 9.21 -4.54
N ALA A 42 4.36 9.80 -4.61
CA ALA A 42 3.10 9.10 -4.54
C ALA A 42 2.73 8.56 -5.92
N PHE A 43 2.27 7.32 -6.00
CA PHE A 43 1.80 6.73 -7.24
C PHE A 43 0.40 6.16 -7.06
N ARG A 44 -0.48 6.42 -8.03
CA ARG A 44 -1.81 5.83 -8.03
C ARG A 44 -1.67 4.33 -8.24
N PHE A 45 -2.15 3.56 -7.28
CA PHE A 45 -2.07 2.10 -7.30
C PHE A 45 -3.23 1.52 -8.09
N ASP A 46 -4.46 1.89 -7.71
CA ASP A 46 -5.67 1.22 -8.17
C ASP A 46 -6.94 2.00 -7.79
N SER A 47 -8.11 1.55 -8.26
CA SER A 47 -9.42 1.97 -7.73
C SER A 47 -9.82 1.10 -6.54
N GLY A 48 -10.20 1.70 -5.40
CA GLY A 48 -10.75 0.97 -4.27
C GLY A 48 -10.61 1.69 -2.93
N GLU A 49 -10.89 0.97 -1.86
CA GLU A 49 -10.92 1.43 -0.48
C GLU A 49 -10.35 0.38 0.49
N THR A 50 -10.10 0.80 1.73
CA THR A 50 -9.61 -0.01 2.84
C THR A 50 -8.33 -0.78 2.54
N PRO A 51 -7.25 -0.12 2.07
CA PRO A 51 -6.03 -0.82 1.68
C PRO A 51 -5.30 -1.39 2.90
N ALA A 52 -4.76 -2.58 2.75
CA ALA A 52 -3.77 -3.18 3.64
C ALA A 52 -2.55 -3.61 2.81
N ILE A 53 -1.37 -3.58 3.41
CA ILE A 53 -0.12 -3.95 2.75
C ILE A 53 0.81 -4.68 3.70
N THR A 54 1.57 -5.64 3.18
CA THR A 54 2.66 -6.33 3.87
C THR A 54 3.82 -6.60 2.91
N ALA A 55 5.02 -6.77 3.47
CA ALA A 55 6.23 -7.13 2.75
C ALA A 55 6.91 -8.33 3.44
N THR A 56 7.35 -9.29 2.65
CA THR A 56 8.05 -10.49 3.14
C THR A 56 9.56 -10.30 3.04
N PRO A 57 10.38 -11.01 3.86
CA PRO A 57 11.84 -10.87 3.85
C PRO A 57 12.53 -11.21 2.51
N ASP A 58 11.89 -12.02 1.66
CA ASP A 58 12.36 -12.33 0.30
C ASP A 58 11.97 -11.25 -0.74
N GLY A 59 11.43 -10.12 -0.29
CA GLY A 59 11.14 -8.95 -1.12
C GLY A 59 9.77 -8.96 -1.79
N ARG A 60 8.88 -9.93 -1.50
CA ARG A 60 7.52 -9.89 -2.04
C ARG A 60 6.68 -8.88 -1.29
N VAL A 61 5.74 -8.27 -1.99
CA VAL A 61 4.76 -7.34 -1.44
C VAL A 61 3.37 -7.87 -1.76
N VAL A 62 2.51 -7.89 -0.75
CA VAL A 62 1.09 -8.23 -0.91
C VAL A 62 0.28 -7.03 -0.45
N SER A 63 -0.56 -6.50 -1.33
CA SER A 63 -1.57 -5.50 -0.95
C SER A 63 -2.95 -6.08 -1.15
N VAL A 64 -3.87 -5.76 -0.24
CA VAL A 64 -5.28 -6.16 -0.27
C VAL A 64 -6.16 -4.93 -0.19
N LEU A 65 -7.22 -4.86 -0.98
CA LEU A 65 -8.17 -3.75 -0.98
C LEU A 65 -9.60 -4.22 -1.33
N ASN A 66 -10.59 -3.40 -0.99
CA ASN A 66 -11.95 -3.55 -1.52
C ASN A 66 -12.09 -2.70 -2.79
N ARG A 67 -12.60 -3.27 -3.89
CA ARG A 67 -12.82 -2.52 -5.14
C ARG A 67 -14.28 -2.16 -5.39
N GLU A 68 -15.23 -2.69 -4.63
CA GLU A 68 -16.65 -2.53 -4.93
C GLU A 68 -17.30 -1.45 -4.04
N LYS A 69 -17.87 -0.43 -4.70
CA LYS A 69 -18.54 0.72 -4.05
C LYS A 69 -20.03 0.48 -3.73
N LEU A 70 -20.59 -0.67 -4.06
CA LEU A 70 -22.03 -0.95 -3.97
C LEU A 70 -22.33 -2.11 -3.01
N TRP A 71 -23.60 -2.23 -2.63
CA TRP A 71 -24.24 -3.05 -1.58
C TRP A 71 -23.90 -4.55 -1.54
N TYR A 72 -23.06 -5.05 -2.43
CA TYR A 72 -22.40 -6.37 -2.36
C TYR A 72 -21.04 -6.24 -1.65
N LYS A 73 -21.04 -5.79 -0.39
CA LYS A 73 -19.81 -5.69 0.41
C LYS A 73 -19.27 -7.09 0.72
N GLY A 74 -18.01 -7.37 0.37
CA GLY A 74 -17.31 -8.56 0.88
C GLY A 74 -16.18 -9.12 0.04
N LYS A 75 -16.00 -8.69 -1.22
CA LYS A 75 -14.88 -9.15 -2.05
C LYS A 75 -13.63 -8.32 -1.80
N LEU A 76 -12.57 -9.02 -1.40
CA LEU A 76 -11.22 -8.48 -1.31
C LEU A 76 -10.44 -8.84 -2.58
N TRP A 77 -9.66 -7.88 -3.04
CA TRP A 77 -8.74 -8.03 -4.17
C TRP A 77 -7.32 -7.94 -3.64
N TYR A 78 -6.40 -8.71 -4.23
CA TYR A 78 -4.99 -8.66 -3.85
C TYR A 78 -4.09 -8.36 -5.05
N HIS A 79 -2.96 -7.75 -4.76
CA HIS A 79 -1.88 -7.47 -5.70
C HIS A 79 -0.58 -8.05 -5.18
N LEU A 80 0.21 -8.60 -6.10
CA LEU A 80 1.57 -9.05 -5.84
C LEU A 80 2.56 -8.07 -6.48
N GLY A 81 3.57 -7.69 -5.70
CA GLY A 81 4.70 -6.90 -6.15
C GLY A 81 6.01 -7.48 -5.65
N ALA A 82 7.12 -6.91 -6.12
CA ALA A 82 8.46 -7.23 -5.64
C ALA A 82 9.26 -5.95 -5.44
N LEU A 83 10.00 -5.87 -4.35
CA LEU A 83 11.01 -4.83 -4.11
C LEU A 83 12.26 -5.18 -4.93
N GLN A 84 12.72 -4.22 -5.74
CA GLN A 84 14.01 -4.29 -6.44
C GLN A 84 15.09 -3.59 -5.63
#